data_AF-A0A932FAA6-F1
#
_entry.id   AF-A0A932FAA6-F1
#
_cell.length_a   1.000
_cell.length_b   1.000
_cell.length_c   1.000
_cell.angle_alpha   90.00
_cell.angle_beta   90.00
_cell.angle_gamma   90.00
#
_symmetry.space_group_name_H-M   'P 1'
#
loop_
_entity.id
_entity.type
_entity.pdbx_description
1 polymer ?
#
loop_
_entity_poly.entity_id
_entity_poly.type
_entity_poly.pdbx_seq_one_letter_code
_entity_poly.pdbx_strand_id
1 'polypeptide(L)'
;MMVFGAISSLKPDDPESWSEKIFLTFDVDWAHDDVVMDTVNLLEAADVPATWFVTHDTPVLARLRQNPNFELGIHPNFNWLLAGDDRNGRDPKEVIGRMMDLVPEAKCVRSHSMTQSSGLLDVFASAGLTHDVNHFIPASVGAEIRPWALWNGMTRVPYFWEDDLACIYESQGKPEPSVMDAARTGKGVKVFDFHPIHIFLNTEDLRRYERTRQEHQNPQSLRAQRHQGYGARSQLQELLGELKSGDANGATR
;
A
#
# COMPACT_ATOMS: atom_id res chain seq x y z
N MET A 1 9.24 0.99 -20.76
CA MET A 1 8.01 0.52 -20.10
C MET A 1 8.40 0.12 -18.69
N MET A 2 7.66 0.55 -17.67
CA MET A 2 7.94 0.15 -16.28
C MET A 2 7.65 -1.35 -16.11
N VAL A 3 8.46 -2.04 -15.32
CA VAL A 3 8.28 -3.46 -15.01
C VAL A 3 7.74 -3.57 -13.60
N PHE A 4 6.67 -4.35 -13.44
CA PHE A 4 5.96 -4.50 -12.17
C PHE A 4 6.18 -5.87 -11.56
N GLY A 5 6.07 -5.98 -10.25
CA GLY A 5 6.17 -7.24 -9.50
C GLY A 5 5.28 -7.28 -8.27
N ALA A 6 5.03 -8.49 -7.78
CA ALA A 6 4.35 -8.73 -6.51
C ALA A 6 5.38 -8.86 -5.37
N ILE A 7 5.02 -8.50 -4.14
CA ILE A 7 5.97 -8.44 -3.01
C ILE A 7 6.59 -9.82 -2.75
N SER A 8 5.83 -10.91 -2.80
CA SER A 8 6.35 -12.26 -2.53
C SER A 8 7.39 -12.76 -3.54
N SER A 9 7.54 -12.08 -4.68
CA SER A 9 8.56 -12.41 -5.67
C SER A 9 9.95 -11.90 -5.31
N LEU A 10 10.05 -10.98 -4.33
CA LEU A 10 11.28 -10.33 -3.90
C LEU A 10 12.20 -11.32 -3.19
N LYS A 11 13.47 -11.35 -3.59
CA LYS A 11 14.52 -12.15 -2.95
C LYS A 11 15.71 -11.25 -2.64
N PRO A 12 16.11 -11.11 -1.36
CA PRO A 12 17.21 -10.23 -0.97
C PRO A 12 18.50 -10.44 -1.77
N ASP A 13 18.88 -11.70 -1.98
CA ASP A 13 20.13 -12.09 -2.63
C ASP A 13 20.06 -12.12 -4.17
N ASP A 14 18.90 -11.79 -4.75
CA ASP A 14 18.68 -11.77 -6.20
C ASP A 14 18.21 -10.37 -6.64
N PRO A 15 19.14 -9.48 -7.04
CA PRO A 15 18.78 -8.15 -7.53
C PRO A 15 17.83 -8.13 -8.71
N GLU A 16 17.82 -9.15 -9.58
CA GLU A 16 16.87 -9.19 -10.71
C GLU A 16 15.42 -9.38 -10.24
N SER A 17 15.22 -9.87 -9.01
CA SER A 17 13.90 -9.97 -8.41
C SER A 17 13.31 -8.59 -8.08
N TRP A 18 14.12 -7.56 -7.82
CA TRP A 18 13.67 -6.29 -7.24
C TRP A 18 14.20 -5.00 -7.88
N SER A 19 15.42 -5.01 -8.41
CA SER A 19 16.04 -3.86 -9.07
C SER A 19 15.28 -3.51 -10.36
N GLU A 20 15.14 -2.21 -10.65
CA GLU A 20 14.46 -1.71 -11.85
C GLU A 20 12.97 -2.13 -11.98
N LYS A 21 12.37 -2.65 -10.92
CA LYS A 21 10.94 -3.00 -10.86
C LYS A 21 10.20 -2.07 -9.91
N ILE A 22 8.88 -1.96 -10.13
CA ILE A 22 7.93 -1.26 -9.29
C ILE A 22 7.01 -2.27 -8.63
N PHE A 23 6.75 -2.08 -7.34
CA PHE A 23 5.84 -2.90 -6.57
C PHE A 23 4.72 -1.99 -6.08
N LEU A 24 3.53 -2.16 -6.65
CA LEU A 24 2.34 -1.46 -6.21
C LEU A 24 1.72 -2.24 -5.05
N THR A 25 1.55 -1.57 -3.93
CA THR A 25 0.92 -2.12 -2.73
C THR A 25 -0.31 -1.30 -2.36
N PHE A 26 -1.32 -1.96 -1.81
CA PHE A 26 -2.58 -1.33 -1.45
C PHE A 26 -3.04 -1.76 -0.07
N ASP A 27 -3.01 -0.85 0.88
CA ASP A 27 -3.59 -1.05 2.20
C ASP A 27 -5.10 -0.78 2.13
N VAL A 28 -5.90 -1.85 2.29
CA VAL A 28 -7.36 -1.78 2.04
C VAL A 28 -8.08 -0.90 3.06
N ASP A 29 -7.57 -0.83 4.30
CA ASP A 29 -8.00 0.13 5.32
C ASP A 29 -9.51 0.28 5.52
N TRP A 30 -10.21 -0.86 5.57
CA TRP A 30 -11.66 -0.92 5.79
C TRP A 30 -12.47 -0.08 4.79
N ALA A 31 -11.92 0.13 3.58
CA ALA A 31 -12.61 0.82 2.51
C ALA A 31 -13.85 0.04 2.05
N HIS A 32 -14.91 0.77 1.70
CA HIS A 32 -16.14 0.22 1.16
C HIS A 32 -15.87 -0.56 -0.16
N ASP A 33 -16.63 -1.62 -0.42
CA ASP A 33 -16.48 -2.48 -1.60
C ASP A 33 -16.34 -1.71 -2.92
N ASP A 34 -17.27 -0.80 -3.24
CA ASP A 34 -17.18 0.03 -4.46
C ASP A 34 -15.94 0.94 -4.52
N VAL A 35 -15.41 1.37 -3.37
CA VAL A 35 -14.19 2.17 -3.28
C VAL A 35 -12.97 1.31 -3.62
N VAL A 36 -12.92 0.09 -3.10
CA VAL A 36 -11.88 -0.89 -3.47
C VAL A 36 -12.01 -1.26 -4.95
N MET A 37 -13.22 -1.55 -5.43
CA MET A 37 -13.47 -1.95 -6.82
C MET A 37 -13.11 -0.85 -7.85
N ASP A 38 -13.28 0.43 -7.51
CA ASP A 38 -12.83 1.53 -8.37
C ASP A 38 -11.31 1.49 -8.60
N THR A 39 -10.53 1.10 -7.59
CA THR A 39 -9.07 0.92 -7.70
C THR A 39 -8.72 -0.38 -8.44
N VAL A 40 -9.41 -1.48 -8.15
CA VAL A 40 -9.24 -2.76 -8.86
C VAL A 40 -9.41 -2.57 -10.36
N ASN A 41 -10.44 -1.83 -10.79
CA ASN A 41 -10.70 -1.58 -12.20
C ASN A 41 -9.56 -0.83 -12.91
N LEU A 42 -8.86 0.10 -12.22
CA LEU A 42 -7.68 0.78 -12.77
C LEU A 42 -6.54 -0.21 -13.03
N LEU A 43 -6.25 -1.07 -12.05
CA LEU A 43 -5.15 -2.03 -12.17
C LEU A 43 -5.46 -3.16 -13.17
N GLU A 44 -6.72 -3.62 -13.24
CA GLU A 44 -7.16 -4.58 -14.25
C GLU A 44 -7.04 -4.01 -15.67
N ALA A 45 -7.33 -2.72 -15.86
CA ALA A 45 -7.16 -2.06 -17.15
C ALA A 45 -5.67 -1.93 -17.55
N ALA A 46 -4.79 -1.70 -16.58
CA ALA A 46 -3.35 -1.61 -16.80
C ALA A 46 -2.65 -2.97 -16.94
N ASP A 47 -3.30 -4.07 -16.52
CA ASP A 47 -2.78 -5.44 -16.55
C ASP A 47 -1.42 -5.58 -15.84
N VAL A 48 -1.28 -4.98 -14.66
CA VAL A 48 -0.03 -4.99 -13.87
C VAL A 48 -0.16 -5.78 -12.56
N PRO A 49 0.94 -6.43 -12.11
CA PRO A 49 1.02 -6.98 -10.77
C PRO A 49 0.81 -5.97 -9.64
N ALA A 50 0.11 -6.40 -8.58
CA ALA A 50 -0.12 -5.60 -7.38
C ALA A 50 -0.30 -6.49 -6.15
N THR A 51 0.04 -5.98 -4.97
CA THR A 51 -0.15 -6.66 -3.68
C THR A 51 -1.17 -5.91 -2.82
N TRP A 52 -2.22 -6.58 -2.37
CA TRP A 52 -3.29 -6.02 -1.59
C TRP A 52 -3.20 -6.49 -0.14
N PHE A 53 -2.99 -5.58 0.81
CA PHE A 53 -2.98 -5.89 2.23
C PHE A 53 -4.41 -5.79 2.77
N VAL A 54 -5.01 -6.96 3.00
CA VAL A 54 -6.42 -7.11 3.38
C VAL A 54 -6.63 -6.75 4.84
N THR A 55 -7.70 -6.01 5.15
CA THR A 55 -8.06 -5.60 6.53
C THR A 55 -9.30 -6.31 7.11
N HIS A 56 -10.20 -6.78 6.27
CA HIS A 56 -11.50 -7.31 6.68
C HIS A 56 -12.10 -8.23 5.61
N ASP A 57 -13.10 -9.01 6.02
CA ASP A 57 -13.86 -9.87 5.11
C ASP A 57 -14.81 -9.03 4.25
N THR A 58 -14.71 -9.21 2.94
CA THR A 58 -15.51 -8.52 1.93
C THR A 58 -15.69 -9.40 0.69
N PRO A 59 -16.85 -9.35 0.01
CA PRO A 59 -17.04 -9.99 -1.29
C PRO A 59 -15.96 -9.64 -2.33
N VAL A 60 -15.32 -8.46 -2.22
CA VAL A 60 -14.27 -8.03 -3.15
C VAL A 60 -13.05 -8.96 -3.13
N LEU A 61 -12.79 -9.66 -2.02
CA LEU A 61 -11.66 -10.61 -1.93
C LEU A 61 -11.77 -11.73 -2.96
N ALA A 62 -12.98 -12.17 -3.29
CA ALA A 62 -13.17 -13.20 -4.32
C ALA A 62 -12.68 -12.72 -5.70
N ARG A 63 -12.91 -11.43 -6.02
CA ARG A 63 -12.43 -10.83 -7.27
C ARG A 63 -10.91 -10.67 -7.26
N LEU A 64 -10.34 -10.19 -6.15
CA LEU A 64 -8.88 -10.05 -6.01
C LEU A 64 -8.17 -11.40 -6.21
N ARG A 65 -8.67 -12.47 -5.57
CA ARG A 65 -8.12 -13.84 -5.70
C ARG A 65 -8.16 -14.40 -7.12
N GLN A 66 -9.17 -14.01 -7.91
CA GLN A 66 -9.33 -14.53 -9.26
C GLN A 66 -8.34 -13.92 -10.26
N ASN A 67 -7.74 -12.77 -9.93
CA ASN A 67 -6.81 -12.10 -10.82
C ASN A 67 -5.37 -12.65 -10.58
N PRO A 68 -4.74 -13.30 -11.59
CA PRO A 68 -3.40 -13.87 -11.43
C PRO A 68 -2.30 -12.83 -11.22
N ASN A 69 -2.54 -11.55 -11.52
CA ASN A 69 -1.60 -10.47 -11.26
C ASN A 69 -1.69 -9.95 -9.82
N PHE A 70 -2.71 -10.32 -9.06
CA PHE A 70 -2.89 -9.82 -7.69
C PHE A 70 -2.41 -10.84 -6.66
N GLU A 71 -1.59 -10.33 -5.75
CA GLU A 71 -1.22 -11.01 -4.51
C GLU A 71 -2.06 -10.48 -3.35
N LEU A 72 -2.49 -11.35 -2.45
CA LEU A 72 -3.11 -10.96 -1.18
C LEU A 72 -2.12 -11.14 -0.03
N GLY A 73 -1.85 -10.04 0.67
CA GLY A 73 -1.21 -10.01 1.97
C GLY A 73 -2.23 -9.69 3.07
N ILE A 74 -1.75 -9.65 4.32
CA ILE A 74 -2.57 -9.28 5.47
C ILE A 74 -2.20 -7.90 6.02
N HIS A 75 -3.21 -7.16 6.49
CA HIS A 75 -3.09 -5.85 7.11
C HIS A 75 -3.57 -5.83 8.57
N PRO A 76 -2.88 -6.51 9.50
CA PRO A 76 -3.31 -6.62 10.88
C PRO A 76 -3.29 -5.28 11.62
N ASN A 77 -4.32 -5.03 12.42
CA ASN A 77 -4.42 -3.85 13.28
C ASN A 77 -4.10 -4.18 14.74
N PHE A 78 -2.92 -3.75 15.18
CA PHE A 78 -2.44 -3.89 16.56
C PHE A 78 -2.70 -2.66 17.43
N ASN A 79 -3.26 -1.58 16.89
CA ASN A 79 -3.48 -0.33 17.65
C ASN A 79 -4.40 -0.54 18.86
N TRP A 80 -5.38 -1.45 18.75
CA TRP A 80 -6.24 -1.82 19.88
C TRP A 80 -5.45 -2.44 21.04
N LEU A 81 -4.54 -3.38 20.75
CA LEU A 81 -3.66 -3.96 21.76
C LEU A 81 -2.76 -2.92 22.42
N LEU A 82 -2.20 -1.99 21.65
CA LEU A 82 -1.40 -0.88 22.17
C LEU A 82 -2.23 0.06 23.07
N ALA A 83 -3.54 0.16 22.82
CA ALA A 83 -4.49 0.89 23.64
C ALA A 83 -5.03 0.08 24.84
N GLY A 84 -4.60 -1.18 25.01
CA GLY A 84 -5.09 -2.07 26.07
C GLY A 84 -6.50 -2.61 25.82
N ASP A 85 -6.95 -2.66 24.56
CA ASP A 85 -8.25 -3.13 24.11
C ASP A 85 -8.10 -4.43 23.29
N ASP A 86 -8.79 -5.49 23.72
CA ASP A 86 -8.68 -6.84 23.14
C ASP A 86 -9.74 -7.16 22.09
N ARG A 87 -10.53 -6.18 21.63
CA ARG A 87 -11.59 -6.39 20.63
C ARG A 87 -11.10 -7.11 19.37
N ASN A 88 -9.86 -6.84 18.96
CA ASN A 88 -9.26 -7.44 17.76
C ASN A 88 -8.36 -8.66 18.05
N GLY A 89 -8.39 -9.18 19.27
CA GLY A 89 -7.52 -10.26 19.74
C GLY A 89 -6.82 -9.83 21.03
N ARG A 90 -6.53 -10.79 21.91
CA ARG A 90 -5.93 -10.56 23.23
C ARG A 90 -4.41 -10.46 23.19
N ASP A 91 -3.82 -10.95 22.12
CA ASP A 91 -2.38 -10.90 21.86
C ASP A 91 -2.11 -10.86 20.35
N PRO A 92 -0.85 -10.62 19.92
CA PRO A 92 -0.54 -10.58 18.50
C PRO A 92 -0.80 -11.87 17.72
N LYS A 93 -0.77 -13.04 18.38
CA LYS A 93 -1.02 -14.32 17.70
C LYS A 93 -2.49 -14.46 17.35
N GLU A 94 -3.39 -14.01 18.21
CA GLU A 94 -4.82 -13.98 17.90
C GLU A 94 -5.16 -13.01 16.77
N VAL A 95 -4.56 -11.82 16.77
CA VAL A 95 -4.74 -10.83 15.68
C VAL A 95 -4.28 -11.43 14.36
N ILE A 96 -3.08 -12.03 14.32
CA ILE A 96 -2.53 -12.65 13.10
C ILE A 96 -3.33 -13.90 12.70
N GLY A 97 -3.74 -14.73 13.66
CA GLY A 97 -4.55 -15.91 13.39
C GLY A 97 -5.84 -15.57 12.65
N ARG A 98 -6.58 -14.54 13.11
CA ARG A 98 -7.80 -14.06 12.43
C ARG A 98 -7.54 -13.59 10.99
N MET A 99 -6.42 -12.92 10.76
CA MET A 99 -6.05 -12.47 9.41
C MET A 99 -5.67 -13.64 8.50
N MET A 100 -4.98 -14.65 9.02
CA MET A 100 -4.64 -15.86 8.28
C MET A 100 -5.87 -16.75 8.04
N ASP A 101 -6.86 -16.75 8.93
CA ASP A 101 -8.16 -17.41 8.67
C ASP A 101 -8.87 -16.76 7.48
N LEU A 102 -8.74 -15.44 7.32
CA LEU A 102 -9.32 -14.69 6.21
C LEU A 102 -8.54 -14.83 4.89
N VAL A 103 -7.21 -14.83 4.96
CA VAL A 103 -6.29 -14.92 3.81
C VAL A 103 -5.24 -16.02 4.06
N PRO A 104 -5.63 -17.31 4.04
CA PRO A 104 -4.73 -18.42 4.36
C PRO A 104 -3.56 -18.57 3.37
N GLU A 105 -3.70 -18.03 2.17
CA GLU A 105 -2.65 -18.02 1.15
C GLU A 105 -1.57 -16.94 1.36
N ALA A 106 -1.79 -15.99 2.28
CA ALA A 106 -0.96 -14.81 2.42
C ALA A 106 0.52 -15.14 2.68
N LYS A 107 1.40 -14.39 2.01
CA LYS A 107 2.86 -14.46 2.17
C LYS A 107 3.46 -13.17 2.69
N CYS A 108 2.74 -12.07 2.55
CA CYS A 108 3.21 -10.73 2.89
C CYS A 108 2.34 -10.14 4.00
N VAL A 109 2.96 -9.33 4.85
CA VAL A 109 2.29 -8.58 5.91
C VAL A 109 2.81 -7.15 5.95
N ARG A 110 1.88 -6.21 6.08
CA ARG A 110 2.14 -4.85 6.54
C ARG A 110 1.17 -4.58 7.66
N SER A 111 1.64 -4.17 8.82
CA SER A 111 0.76 -3.83 9.93
C SER A 111 0.12 -2.46 9.69
N HIS A 112 -1.15 -2.33 10.06
CA HIS A 112 -1.77 -1.01 10.13
C HIS A 112 -0.97 -0.09 11.06
N SER A 113 -0.74 1.14 10.60
CA SER A 113 0.13 2.11 11.27
C SER A 113 1.58 1.63 11.49
N MET A 114 2.09 0.71 10.65
CA MET A 114 3.47 0.19 10.67
C MET A 114 3.92 -0.43 12.00
N THR A 115 2.98 -0.93 12.83
CA THR A 115 3.32 -1.53 14.13
C THR A 115 4.26 -2.73 13.94
N GLN A 116 5.46 -2.67 14.52
CA GLN A 116 6.49 -3.69 14.36
C GLN A 116 7.36 -3.85 15.62
N SER A 117 7.85 -5.06 15.86
CA SER A 117 8.83 -5.39 16.91
C SER A 117 9.47 -6.75 16.63
N SER A 118 10.60 -7.08 17.27
CA SER A 118 11.21 -8.40 17.15
C SER A 118 10.24 -9.55 17.48
N GLY A 119 9.44 -9.40 18.55
CA GLY A 119 8.44 -10.40 18.92
C GLY A 119 7.32 -10.54 17.89
N LEU A 120 6.89 -9.44 17.27
CA LEU A 120 5.88 -9.49 16.19
C LEU A 120 6.42 -10.21 14.95
N LEU A 121 7.67 -9.98 14.58
CA LEU A 121 8.28 -10.65 13.43
C LEU A 121 8.35 -12.16 13.61
N ASP A 122 8.62 -12.65 14.83
CA ASP A 122 8.59 -14.09 15.12
C ASP A 122 7.17 -14.65 15.09
N VAL A 123 6.15 -13.87 15.46
CA VAL A 123 4.74 -14.25 15.28
C VAL A 123 4.41 -14.34 13.79
N PHE A 124 4.87 -13.39 12.97
CA PHE A 124 4.63 -13.42 11.53
C PHE A 124 5.27 -14.65 10.88
N ALA A 125 6.55 -14.91 11.17
CA ALA A 125 7.26 -16.08 10.66
C ALA A 125 6.57 -17.39 11.09
N SER A 126 6.14 -17.48 12.36
CA SER A 126 5.43 -18.65 12.88
C SER A 126 4.08 -18.88 12.20
N ALA A 127 3.45 -17.83 11.66
CA ALA A 127 2.20 -17.92 10.90
C ALA A 127 2.42 -18.29 9.41
N GLY A 128 3.68 -18.50 8.98
CA GLY A 128 4.02 -18.86 7.60
C GLY A 128 4.15 -17.68 6.64
N LEU A 129 4.14 -16.44 7.18
CA LEU A 129 4.45 -15.24 6.41
C LEU A 129 5.95 -15.18 6.13
N THR A 130 6.30 -14.60 4.99
CA THR A 130 7.67 -14.60 4.47
C THR A 130 8.21 -13.20 4.20
N HIS A 131 7.33 -12.22 3.99
CA HIS A 131 7.72 -10.84 3.68
C HIS A 131 7.05 -9.85 4.65
N ASP A 132 7.86 -8.99 5.26
CA ASP A 132 7.47 -7.93 6.18
C ASP A 132 7.67 -6.57 5.48
N VAL A 133 6.58 -5.81 5.29
CA VAL A 133 6.56 -4.54 4.53
C VAL A 133 6.28 -3.33 5.44
N ASN A 134 6.73 -3.40 6.68
CA ASN A 134 6.44 -2.40 7.72
C ASN A 134 7.43 -1.22 7.77
N HIS A 135 8.48 -1.21 6.95
CA HIS A 135 9.58 -0.27 7.10
C HIS A 135 9.54 0.83 6.05
N PHE A 136 9.02 2.00 6.41
CA PHE A 136 9.01 3.18 5.55
C PHE A 136 10.35 3.92 5.60
N ILE A 137 10.96 4.14 4.44
CA ILE A 137 12.16 4.99 4.27
C ILE A 137 11.87 5.99 3.14
N PRO A 138 11.66 7.28 3.44
CA PRO A 138 11.22 8.27 2.45
C PRO A 138 12.14 8.35 1.24
N ALA A 139 11.55 8.54 0.06
CA ALA A 139 12.28 8.71 -1.20
C ALA A 139 13.31 9.86 -1.14
N SER A 140 13.00 10.95 -0.42
CA SER A 140 13.90 12.08 -0.22
C SER A 140 15.23 11.76 0.48
N VAL A 141 15.33 10.61 1.16
CA VAL A 141 16.60 10.14 1.76
C VAL A 141 17.66 9.88 0.67
N GLY A 142 17.25 9.56 -0.56
CA GLY A 142 18.16 9.38 -1.70
C GLY A 142 19.10 8.18 -1.58
N ALA A 143 18.82 7.24 -0.67
CA ALA A 143 19.60 6.04 -0.49
C ALA A 143 19.11 4.90 -1.41
N GLU A 144 20.04 4.12 -1.96
CA GLU A 144 19.69 2.88 -2.67
C GLU A 144 19.36 1.77 -1.69
N ILE A 145 18.12 1.76 -1.23
CA ILE A 145 17.63 0.78 -0.27
C ILE A 145 17.37 -0.56 -0.99
N ARG A 146 17.70 -1.67 -0.32
CA ARG A 146 17.50 -3.05 -0.79
C ARG A 146 16.64 -3.81 0.22
N PRO A 147 15.87 -4.83 -0.18
CA PRO A 147 15.30 -5.77 0.78
C PRO A 147 16.41 -6.55 1.50
N TRP A 148 16.15 -7.04 2.72
CA TRP A 148 17.14 -7.80 3.48
C TRP A 148 16.53 -8.99 4.22
N ALA A 149 17.35 -10.01 4.44
CA ALA A 149 16.98 -11.17 5.25
C ALA A 149 16.95 -10.79 6.74
N LEU A 150 15.93 -11.27 7.44
CA LEU A 150 15.79 -11.22 8.88
C LEU A 150 16.32 -12.50 9.52
N TRP A 151 16.68 -12.44 10.81
CA TRP A 151 17.26 -13.56 11.56
C TRP A 151 16.34 -14.80 11.62
N ASN A 152 15.03 -14.60 11.43
CA ASN A 152 14.01 -15.65 11.48
C ASN A 152 13.60 -16.18 10.09
N GLY A 153 14.38 -15.86 9.05
CA GLY A 153 14.17 -16.36 7.68
C GLY A 153 13.15 -15.57 6.87
N MET A 154 12.49 -14.56 7.44
CA MET A 154 11.68 -13.61 6.68
C MET A 154 12.55 -12.63 5.88
N THR A 155 11.97 -12.03 4.86
CA THR A 155 12.50 -10.88 4.14
C THR A 155 11.84 -9.61 4.64
N ARG A 156 12.62 -8.58 4.99
CA ARG A 156 12.09 -7.23 5.12
C ARG A 156 12.16 -6.51 3.80
N VAL A 157 11.01 -5.98 3.38
CA VAL A 157 10.83 -5.18 2.17
C VAL A 157 10.50 -3.75 2.61
N PRO A 158 11.45 -2.80 2.50
CA PRO A 158 11.15 -1.41 2.77
C PRO A 158 10.31 -0.82 1.64
N TYR A 159 9.47 0.15 2.00
CA TYR A 159 8.72 0.97 1.05
C TYR A 159 9.05 2.44 1.28
N PHE A 160 8.85 3.26 0.26
CA PHE A 160 9.49 4.58 0.21
C PHE A 160 8.56 5.71 -0.22
N TRP A 161 7.33 5.37 -0.57
CA TRP A 161 6.30 6.31 -0.96
C TRP A 161 4.93 5.77 -0.51
N GLU A 162 4.10 6.65 0.04
CA GLU A 162 2.73 6.38 0.51
C GLU A 162 1.88 7.64 0.27
N ASP A 163 0.63 7.49 -0.17
CA ASP A 163 -0.19 8.61 -0.65
C ASP A 163 -0.57 9.63 0.43
N ASP A 164 -0.91 9.18 1.63
CA ASP A 164 -1.20 10.06 2.76
C ASP A 164 0.08 10.70 3.33
N LEU A 165 1.19 9.96 3.42
CA LEU A 165 2.49 10.49 3.83
C LEU A 165 2.97 11.54 2.84
N ALA A 166 2.78 11.35 1.54
CA ALA A 166 3.10 12.36 0.53
C ALA A 166 2.36 13.68 0.82
N CYS A 167 1.06 13.61 1.15
CA CYS A 167 0.30 14.78 1.59
C CYS A 167 0.84 15.40 2.90
N ILE A 168 1.26 14.57 3.86
CA ILE A 168 1.84 15.03 5.13
C ILE A 168 3.16 15.78 4.89
N TYR A 169 4.08 15.21 4.09
CA TYR A 169 5.35 15.83 3.74
C TYR A 169 5.13 17.20 3.07
N GLU A 170 4.23 17.24 2.07
CA GLU A 170 3.88 18.48 1.37
C GLU A 170 3.30 19.53 2.34
N SER A 171 2.37 19.15 3.21
CA SER A 171 1.77 20.07 4.19
C SER A 171 2.78 20.66 5.19
N GLN A 172 3.89 19.95 5.42
CA GLN A 172 4.99 20.38 6.27
C GLN A 172 6.06 21.17 5.51
N GLY A 173 5.90 21.40 4.20
CA GLY A 173 6.90 22.04 3.35
C GLY A 173 8.19 21.23 3.22
N LYS A 174 8.12 19.90 3.41
CA LYS A 174 9.25 19.01 3.25
C LYS A 174 9.26 18.46 1.82
N PRO A 175 10.32 18.70 1.04
CA PRO A 175 10.35 18.27 -0.36
C PRO A 175 10.46 16.75 -0.45
N GLU A 176 9.46 16.12 -1.06
CA GLU A 176 9.52 14.75 -1.56
C GLU A 176 9.57 14.77 -3.10
N PRO A 177 10.24 13.80 -3.75
CA PRO A 177 10.20 13.68 -5.19
C PRO A 177 8.77 13.38 -5.68
N SER A 178 8.45 13.79 -6.90
CA SER A 178 7.21 13.37 -7.55
C SER A 178 7.16 11.84 -7.66
N VAL A 179 5.96 11.25 -7.79
CA VAL A 179 5.81 9.80 -7.93
C VAL A 179 6.62 9.22 -9.10
N MET A 180 6.75 9.99 -10.19
CA MET A 180 7.51 9.60 -11.38
C MET A 180 9.02 9.77 -11.20
N ASP A 181 9.46 10.79 -10.48
CA ASP A 181 10.88 10.94 -10.13
C ASP A 181 11.30 9.83 -9.16
N ALA A 182 10.45 9.52 -8.16
CA ALA A 182 10.60 8.39 -7.26
C ALA A 182 10.71 7.06 -8.03
N ALA A 183 9.84 6.81 -9.01
CA ALA A 183 9.88 5.60 -9.84
C ALA A 183 11.16 5.47 -10.68
N ARG A 184 11.75 6.60 -11.07
CA ARG A 184 12.99 6.65 -11.88
C ARG A 184 14.25 6.74 -11.02
N THR A 185 14.12 6.86 -9.70
CA THR A 185 15.25 7.06 -8.80
C THR A 185 16.01 5.76 -8.56
N GLY A 186 17.30 5.77 -8.89
CA GLY A 186 18.27 4.74 -8.50
C GLY A 186 17.89 3.30 -8.86
N LYS A 187 18.67 2.37 -8.31
CA LYS A 187 18.47 0.93 -8.47
C LYS A 187 17.85 0.25 -7.27
N GLY A 188 17.57 0.99 -6.19
CA GLY A 188 16.92 0.46 -4.99
C GLY A 188 15.53 -0.13 -5.27
N VAL A 189 15.00 -0.86 -4.30
CA VAL A 189 13.64 -1.39 -4.36
C VAL A 189 12.62 -0.24 -4.36
N LYS A 190 11.61 -0.34 -5.23
CA LYS A 190 10.60 0.71 -5.42
C LYS A 190 9.21 0.20 -5.07
N VAL A 191 8.87 0.26 -3.78
CA VAL A 191 7.54 -0.11 -3.29
C VAL A 191 6.71 1.14 -2.99
N PHE A 192 5.57 1.27 -3.66
CA PHE A 192 4.61 2.36 -3.50
C PHE A 192 3.38 1.85 -2.79
N ASP A 193 2.93 2.60 -1.80
CA ASP A 193 1.74 2.29 -1.03
C ASP A 193 0.61 3.27 -1.33
N PHE A 194 -0.58 2.74 -1.50
CA PHE A 194 -1.77 3.52 -1.79
C PHE A 194 -2.96 2.99 -1.02
N HIS A 195 -3.86 3.87 -0.63
CA HIS A 195 -5.12 3.49 -0.01
C HIS A 195 -6.27 3.68 -0.99
N PRO A 196 -7.19 2.70 -1.15
CA PRO A 196 -8.32 2.82 -2.06
C PRO A 196 -9.16 4.08 -1.84
N ILE A 197 -9.29 4.53 -0.58
CA ILE A 197 -10.04 5.76 -0.26
C ILE A 197 -9.38 7.02 -0.84
N HIS A 198 -8.05 7.11 -0.82
CA HIS A 198 -7.31 8.24 -1.36
C HIS A 198 -7.32 8.25 -2.88
N ILE A 199 -7.24 7.07 -3.51
CA ILE A 199 -7.43 6.93 -4.97
C ILE A 199 -8.85 7.32 -5.37
N PHE A 200 -9.86 6.89 -4.63
CA PHE A 200 -11.26 7.17 -4.95
C PHE A 200 -11.60 8.65 -4.81
N LEU A 201 -11.07 9.31 -3.79
CA LEU A 201 -11.22 10.76 -3.59
C LEU A 201 -10.27 11.59 -4.45
N ASN A 202 -9.27 10.94 -5.07
CA ASN A 202 -8.12 11.60 -5.67
C ASN A 202 -7.48 12.61 -4.70
N THR A 203 -7.21 12.16 -3.48
CA THR A 203 -6.76 13.01 -2.38
C THR A 203 -5.51 13.79 -2.76
N GLU A 204 -5.61 15.12 -2.67
CA GLU A 204 -4.52 16.10 -2.83
C GLU A 204 -4.11 16.69 -1.47
N ASP A 205 -4.99 16.59 -0.48
CA ASP A 205 -4.80 17.12 0.87
C ASP A 205 -5.66 16.32 1.85
N LEU A 206 -5.09 15.93 2.99
CA LEU A 206 -5.79 15.13 4.01
C LEU A 206 -7.02 15.82 4.61
N ARG A 207 -7.14 17.15 4.51
CA ARG A 207 -8.38 17.87 4.87
C ARG A 207 -9.58 17.42 4.05
N ARG A 208 -9.40 16.95 2.80
CA ARG A 208 -10.48 16.34 2.01
C ARG A 208 -10.91 15.02 2.61
N TYR A 209 -9.94 14.16 2.95
CA TYR A 209 -10.21 12.88 3.60
C TYR A 209 -10.97 13.10 4.91
N GLU A 210 -10.48 13.98 5.78
CA GLU A 210 -11.10 14.23 7.09
C GLU A 210 -12.51 14.83 6.98
N ARG A 211 -12.74 15.79 6.07
CA ARG A 211 -14.07 16.39 5.86
C ARG A 211 -15.09 15.37 5.33
N THR A 212 -14.64 14.34 4.62
CA THR A 212 -15.51 13.32 4.01
C THR A 212 -15.62 12.04 4.83
N ARG A 213 -14.99 11.96 6.01
CA ARG A 213 -14.91 10.74 6.83
C ARG A 213 -16.27 10.11 7.15
N GLN A 214 -17.30 10.92 7.37
CA GLN A 214 -18.66 10.44 7.63
C GLN A 214 -19.32 9.79 6.40
N GLU A 215 -18.80 10.08 5.21
CA GLU A 215 -19.30 9.60 3.92
C GLU A 215 -18.48 8.43 3.38
N HIS A 216 -17.39 7.98 4.04
CA HIS A 216 -16.46 6.96 3.51
C HIS A 216 -17.12 5.61 3.20
N GLN A 217 -18.31 5.36 3.74
CA GLN A 217 -19.14 4.18 3.46
C GLN A 217 -20.31 4.46 2.50
N ASN A 218 -20.31 5.61 1.82
CA ASN A 218 -21.30 6.01 0.82
C ASN A 218 -20.59 6.45 -0.48
N PRO A 219 -20.25 5.48 -1.36
CA PRO A 219 -19.51 5.73 -2.59
C PRO A 219 -20.17 6.76 -3.53
N GLN A 220 -21.51 6.82 -3.53
CA GLN A 220 -22.26 7.79 -4.34
C GLN A 220 -21.98 9.22 -3.87
N SER A 221 -21.98 9.45 -2.56
CA SER A 221 -21.63 10.76 -1.98
C SER A 221 -20.17 11.10 -2.19
N LEU A 222 -19.26 10.16 -1.92
CA LEU A 222 -17.82 10.36 -2.09
C LEU A 222 -17.43 10.71 -3.52
N ARG A 223 -18.12 10.13 -4.51
CA ARG A 223 -17.82 10.41 -5.92
C ARG A 223 -18.00 11.89 -6.25
N ALA A 224 -18.97 12.56 -5.62
CA ALA A 224 -19.16 14.00 -5.77
C ALA A 224 -18.05 14.83 -5.07
N GLN A 225 -17.35 14.24 -4.10
CA GLN A 225 -16.25 14.87 -3.37
C GLN A 225 -14.87 14.59 -4.00
N ARG A 226 -14.79 13.84 -5.10
CA ARG A 226 -13.54 13.52 -5.78
C ARG A 226 -12.86 14.79 -6.31
N HIS A 227 -11.60 14.98 -5.97
CA HIS A 227 -10.80 16.07 -6.50
C HIS A 227 -10.61 15.93 -8.02
N GLN A 228 -10.74 17.05 -8.74
CA GLN A 228 -10.66 17.07 -10.21
C GLN A 228 -9.27 17.44 -10.75
N GLY A 229 -8.37 17.93 -9.90
CA GLY A 229 -6.98 18.22 -10.25
C GLY A 229 -6.04 17.04 -9.98
N TYR A 230 -4.76 17.33 -9.78
CA TYR A 230 -3.74 16.32 -9.51
C TYR A 230 -3.79 15.87 -8.03
N GLY A 231 -3.82 14.56 -7.81
CA GLY A 231 -3.80 13.95 -6.47
C GLY A 231 -3.41 12.47 -6.54
N ALA A 232 -3.69 11.71 -5.48
CA ALA A 232 -3.31 10.29 -5.37
C ALA A 232 -3.77 9.42 -6.55
N ARG A 233 -4.96 9.67 -7.12
CA ARG A 233 -5.44 8.96 -8.30
C ARG A 233 -4.57 9.28 -9.51
N SER A 234 -4.30 10.55 -9.75
CA SER A 234 -3.47 11.00 -10.87
C SER A 234 -2.06 10.41 -10.77
N GLN A 235 -1.48 10.37 -9.57
CA GLN A 235 -0.17 9.79 -9.31
C GLN A 235 -0.13 8.29 -9.64
N LEU A 236 -1.14 7.53 -9.21
CA LEU A 236 -1.26 6.12 -9.61
C LEU A 236 -1.38 5.98 -11.14
N GLN A 237 -2.22 6.78 -11.79
CA GLN A 237 -2.40 6.74 -13.24
C GLN A 237 -1.12 7.10 -14.02
N GLU A 238 -0.26 7.98 -13.50
CA GLU A 238 1.07 8.24 -14.08
C GLU A 238 1.97 7.00 -13.99
N LEU A 239 1.97 6.30 -12.85
CA LEU A 239 2.70 5.03 -12.69
C LEU A 239 2.18 3.95 -13.64
N LEU A 240 0.87 3.88 -13.86
CA LEU A 240 0.27 2.94 -14.82
C LEU A 240 0.50 3.35 -16.29
N GLY A 241 1.01 4.56 -16.54
CA GLY A 241 1.24 5.08 -17.90
C GLY A 241 -0.02 5.60 -18.59
N GLU A 242 -1.12 5.79 -17.85
CA GLU A 242 -2.38 6.35 -18.34
C GLU A 242 -2.36 7.89 -18.44
N LEU A 243 -1.42 8.54 -17.74
CA LEU A 243 -1.18 9.98 -17.78
C LEU A 243 0.30 10.26 -18.10
N LYS A 244 0.56 11.33 -18.86
CA LYS A 244 1.94 11.78 -19.11
C LYS A 244 2.39 12.69 -17.98
N SER A 245 3.64 12.47 -17.52
CA SER A 245 4.30 13.38 -16.58
C SER A 245 4.30 14.81 -17.16
N GLY A 246 3.57 15.74 -16.52
CA GLY A 246 3.50 17.15 -16.94
C GLY A 246 2.12 17.65 -17.37
N ASP A 247 1.12 16.78 -17.56
CA ASP A 247 -0.28 17.21 -17.75
C ASP A 247 -0.88 17.86 -16.48
N ALA A 248 -0.18 17.73 -15.34
CA ALA A 248 -0.52 18.31 -14.04
C ALA A 248 -0.29 19.84 -13.91
N ASN A 249 0.44 20.47 -14.83
CA ASN A 249 0.66 21.93 -14.78
C ASN A 249 -0.50 22.77 -15.37
N GLY A 250 -1.63 22.14 -15.69
CA GLY A 250 -2.81 22.77 -16.28
C GLY A 250 -3.71 23.58 -15.34
N ALA A 251 -3.41 23.66 -14.05
CA ALA A 251 -4.27 24.34 -13.07
C ALA A 251 -3.49 25.21 -12.07
N THR A 252 -2.73 26.19 -12.56
CA THR A 252 -2.49 27.46 -11.83
C THR A 252 -2.00 28.56 -12.78
N ARG A 253 -2.92 29.45 -13.15
CA ARG A 253 -2.71 30.91 -13.18
C ARG A 253 -3.94 31.57 -12.59
#